data_AF-A0A718S5R8-F1
#
_entry.id   AF-A0A718S5R8-F1
#
_cell.length_a   1.000
_cell.length_b   1.000
_cell.length_c   1.000
_cell.angle_alpha   90.00
_cell.angle_beta   90.00
_cell.angle_gamma   90.00
#
_symmetry.space_group_name_H-M   'P 1'
#
loop_
_entity.id
_entity.type
_entity.pdbx_description
1 polymer ?
#
loop_
_entity_poly.entity_id
_entity_poly.type
_entity_poly.pdbx_seq_one_letter_code
_entity_poly.pdbx_strand_id
1 'polypeptide(L)'
;MSNRKYFGTDGIRGRVGNAPITPDFVLKLGWAAGKVLARHGSRKIIIGKDTRISGYMLESALEAGLAAAGLSASFTGPMPTPAVAYLTRTFRAEAGIVISASHNPFYDNGIKFFSIDGTKLPDDVEEAIEAEMEKEITCVDSAELGKASRIVDAAGRYIEFCKGTFPNELSLNGLKVVVDCANGATYHIAPNVLRELGATVIAIGCEPNGVNINEEVGATDVRALQARVLAEKADLGIALDGDGDRVIMVDHEGNKVDGDQIMYIIAREGLRQGQLRGGAVGTLMSNMGLELALKQLGIPFARAKVGDRYVLDKLQEKGWRIGAENSGHVILLDKTTTGDGIVAGLQVLAAMVRNHMSLHDLCSGMKMFPQILVNVRYTAGSGDPLENEAVKAVTADVEATLGNRGRVLLRKSGTEPLIRVMVEGEDEAQVTAFAHRIADAVKAV
;
A
#
# COMPACT_ATOMS: atom_id res chain seq x y z
N MET A 1 -17.04 16.56 6.31
CA MET A 1 -15.66 16.15 6.62
C MET A 1 -15.72 15.49 7.98
N SER A 2 -15.38 14.21 8.07
CA SER A 2 -15.36 13.46 9.33
C SER A 2 -14.32 14.09 10.27
N ASN A 3 -14.70 14.34 11.53
CA ASN A 3 -13.90 15.04 12.54
C ASN A 3 -13.09 14.02 13.38
N ARG A 4 -12.46 13.05 12.71
CA ARG A 4 -11.63 12.00 13.35
C ARG A 4 -10.39 12.61 14.01
N LYS A 5 -10.12 12.20 15.25
CA LYS A 5 -9.02 12.71 16.09
C LYS A 5 -7.73 11.89 15.94
N TYR A 6 -7.85 10.57 15.74
CA TYR A 6 -6.72 9.63 15.72
C TYR A 6 -6.64 8.83 14.42
N PHE A 7 -7.77 8.40 13.85
CA PHE A 7 -7.76 7.63 12.61
C PHE A 7 -7.38 8.50 11.40
N GLY A 8 -6.27 8.15 10.76
CA GLY A 8 -5.82 8.77 9.51
C GLY A 8 -6.37 8.06 8.27
N THR A 9 -5.71 8.28 7.13
CA THR A 9 -6.09 7.64 5.86
C THR A 9 -5.92 6.12 5.88
N ASP A 10 -4.96 5.61 6.66
CA ASP A 10 -4.65 4.18 6.77
C ASP A 10 -4.29 3.78 8.21
N GLY A 11 -5.30 3.87 9.09
CA GLY A 11 -5.19 3.54 10.50
C GLY A 11 -4.58 4.66 11.35
N ILE A 12 -4.12 4.29 12.54
CA ILE A 12 -3.47 5.19 13.49
C ILE A 12 -1.96 4.97 13.38
N ARG A 13 -1.17 6.02 13.19
CA ARG A 13 0.29 5.92 13.00
C ARG A 13 1.03 7.01 13.76
N GLY A 14 2.27 6.73 14.14
CA GLY A 14 3.15 7.71 14.78
C GLY A 14 4.44 7.08 15.32
N ARG A 15 5.28 7.95 15.90
CA ARG A 15 6.52 7.52 16.55
C ARG A 15 6.20 6.81 17.86
N VAL A 16 6.79 5.63 18.08
CA VAL A 16 6.57 4.85 19.30
C VAL A 16 7.07 5.63 20.52
N GLY A 17 6.25 5.65 21.58
CA GLY A 17 6.52 6.40 22.80
C GLY A 17 5.96 7.83 22.80
N ASN A 18 5.52 8.34 21.64
CA ASN A 18 4.80 9.60 21.53
C ASN A 18 3.32 9.31 21.27
N ALA A 19 2.42 10.14 21.80
CA ALA A 19 1.00 10.02 21.50
C ALA A 19 0.74 10.12 19.97
N PRO A 20 -0.14 9.29 19.40
CA PRO A 20 -0.96 8.26 20.06
C PRO A 20 -0.29 6.87 20.18
N ILE A 21 0.95 6.65 19.74
CA ILE A 21 1.56 5.31 19.75
C ILE A 21 2.27 5.03 21.09
N THR A 22 1.48 4.87 22.15
CA THR A 22 1.93 4.50 23.50
C THR A 22 1.21 3.23 24.00
N PRO A 23 1.79 2.45 24.93
CA PRO A 23 1.17 1.21 25.41
C PRO A 23 -0.21 1.41 26.05
N ASP A 24 -0.37 2.48 26.84
CA ASP A 24 -1.62 2.83 27.50
C ASP A 24 -2.72 3.23 26.50
N PHE A 25 -2.37 4.02 25.48
CA PHE A 25 -3.29 4.35 24.40
C PHE A 25 -3.72 3.10 23.64
N VAL A 26 -2.78 2.21 23.30
CA VAL A 26 -3.07 1.00 22.53
C VAL A 26 -3.89 -0.02 23.32
N LEU A 27 -3.69 -0.11 24.63
CA LEU A 27 -4.56 -0.87 25.53
C LEU A 27 -5.99 -0.29 25.50
N LYS A 28 -6.11 1.04 25.61
CA LYS A 28 -7.41 1.72 25.55
C LYS A 28 -8.11 1.53 24.20
N LEU A 29 -7.36 1.62 23.11
CA LEU A 29 -7.82 1.37 21.75
C LEU A 29 -8.30 -0.08 21.59
N GLY A 30 -7.54 -1.06 22.05
CA GLY A 30 -7.92 -2.48 22.02
C GLY A 30 -9.23 -2.73 22.76
N TRP A 31 -9.39 -2.14 23.95
CA TRP A 31 -10.63 -2.21 24.70
C TRP A 31 -11.81 -1.57 23.97
N ALA A 32 -11.64 -0.34 23.46
CA ALA A 32 -12.67 0.40 22.74
C ALA A 32 -13.10 -0.33 21.46
N ALA A 33 -12.13 -0.81 20.68
CA ALA A 33 -12.38 -1.62 19.50
C ALA A 33 -13.15 -2.90 19.86
N GLY A 34 -12.78 -3.59 20.93
CA GLY A 34 -13.52 -4.76 21.41
C GLY A 34 -14.98 -4.43 21.72
N LYS A 35 -15.25 -3.36 22.47
CA LYS A 35 -16.61 -2.91 22.82
C LYS A 35 -17.46 -2.59 21.59
N VAL A 36 -16.86 -1.99 20.56
CA VAL A 36 -17.56 -1.62 19.32
C VAL A 36 -17.79 -2.84 18.42
N LEU A 37 -16.78 -3.71 18.29
CA LEU A 37 -16.77 -4.79 17.30
C LEU A 37 -17.51 -6.06 17.75
N ALA A 38 -17.75 -6.29 19.06
CA ALA A 38 -18.34 -7.51 19.62
C ALA A 38 -19.82 -7.83 19.26
N ARG A 39 -20.29 -7.45 18.07
CA ARG A 39 -21.71 -7.46 17.66
C ARG A 39 -22.11 -8.72 16.89
N HIS A 40 -21.16 -9.48 16.34
CA HIS A 40 -21.39 -10.59 15.42
C HIS A 40 -21.16 -11.98 16.03
N GLY A 41 -20.65 -12.05 17.26
CA GLY A 41 -20.74 -13.24 18.11
C GLY A 41 -19.60 -14.25 17.99
N SER A 42 -18.66 -14.10 17.04
CA SER A 42 -17.45 -14.94 16.99
C SER A 42 -16.52 -14.66 18.18
N ARG A 43 -16.54 -13.39 18.63
CA ARG A 43 -15.63 -12.81 19.63
C ARG A 43 -14.15 -13.01 19.30
N LYS A 44 -13.78 -13.40 18.08
CA LYS A 44 -12.40 -13.67 17.68
C LYS A 44 -11.83 -12.47 16.92
N ILE A 45 -10.62 -12.06 17.25
CA ILE A 45 -9.86 -11.03 16.54
C ILE A 45 -8.57 -11.65 16.02
N ILE A 46 -8.28 -11.50 14.72
CA ILE A 46 -6.99 -11.89 14.16
C ILE A 46 -6.02 -10.74 14.37
N ILE A 47 -4.85 -11.00 14.94
CA ILE A 47 -3.80 -9.99 15.13
C ILE A 47 -2.54 -10.46 14.42
N GLY A 48 -2.06 -9.63 13.49
CA GLY A 48 -0.75 -9.77 12.87
C GLY A 48 0.07 -8.51 13.05
N LYS A 49 1.36 -8.60 12.74
CA LYS A 49 2.30 -7.48 12.86
C LYS A 49 3.40 -7.58 11.83
N ASP A 50 4.11 -6.47 11.62
CA ASP A 50 5.40 -6.54 10.94
C ASP A 50 6.52 -6.96 11.93
N THR A 51 7.77 -6.72 11.53
CA THR A 51 8.97 -7.17 12.25
C THR A 51 9.50 -6.14 13.24
N ARG A 52 8.85 -4.98 13.42
CA ARG A 52 9.30 -3.94 14.34
C ARG A 52 9.36 -4.45 15.78
N ILE A 53 10.43 -4.10 16.49
CA ILE A 53 10.61 -4.45 17.91
C ILE A 53 9.48 -3.92 18.80
N SER A 54 8.90 -2.76 18.45
CA SER A 54 7.77 -2.19 19.18
C SER A 54 6.49 -3.02 19.05
N GLY A 55 6.39 -3.87 18.02
CA GLY A 55 5.23 -4.69 17.76
C GLY A 55 4.91 -5.67 18.91
N TYR A 56 5.91 -6.18 19.63
CA TYR A 56 5.67 -7.05 20.79
C TYR A 56 4.94 -6.34 21.93
N MET A 57 5.38 -5.11 22.25
CA MET A 57 4.78 -4.28 23.30
C MET A 57 3.33 -3.89 22.94
N LEU A 58 3.11 -3.45 21.69
CA LEU A 58 1.80 -3.02 21.23
C LEU A 58 0.82 -4.20 21.09
N GLU A 59 1.31 -5.38 20.69
CA GLU A 59 0.51 -6.61 20.60
C GLU A 59 -0.02 -7.03 21.97
N SER A 60 0.83 -7.04 23.01
CA SER A 60 0.40 -7.34 24.38
C SER A 60 -0.56 -6.30 24.95
N ALA A 61 -0.39 -5.02 24.62
CA ALA A 61 -1.32 -3.96 25.02
C ALA A 61 -2.71 -4.15 24.38
N LEU A 62 -2.76 -4.42 23.07
CA LEU A 62 -4.00 -4.74 22.36
C LEU A 62 -4.69 -5.97 22.93
N GLU A 63 -3.92 -7.04 23.20
CA GLU A 63 -4.42 -8.27 23.81
C GLU A 63 -5.15 -7.98 25.13
N ALA A 64 -4.50 -7.24 26.03
CA ALA A 64 -5.07 -6.92 27.33
C ALA A 64 -6.38 -6.12 27.21
N GLY A 65 -6.41 -5.12 26.32
CA GLY A 65 -7.61 -4.33 26.06
C GLY A 65 -8.76 -5.16 25.50
N LEU A 66 -8.48 -5.98 24.48
CA LEU A 66 -9.47 -6.85 23.84
C LEU A 66 -10.02 -7.89 24.82
N ALA A 67 -9.15 -8.52 25.61
CA ALA A 67 -9.55 -9.52 26.60
C ALA A 67 -10.48 -8.92 27.67
N ALA A 68 -10.18 -7.71 28.15
CA ALA A 68 -11.02 -6.97 29.09
C ALA A 68 -12.41 -6.63 28.49
N ALA A 69 -12.50 -6.43 27.18
CA ALA A 69 -13.77 -6.24 26.46
C ALA A 69 -14.50 -7.56 26.12
N GLY A 70 -13.92 -8.72 26.43
CA GLY A 70 -14.50 -10.04 26.17
C GLY A 70 -14.15 -10.66 24.81
N LEU A 71 -13.15 -10.12 24.10
CA LEU A 71 -12.74 -10.56 22.76
C LEU A 71 -11.46 -11.39 22.86
N SER A 72 -11.42 -12.49 22.14
CA SER A 72 -10.30 -13.43 22.09
C SER A 72 -9.34 -13.10 20.95
N ALA A 73 -8.08 -12.81 21.29
CA ALA A 73 -7.02 -12.54 20.32
C ALA A 73 -6.43 -13.85 19.76
N SER A 74 -6.25 -13.89 18.44
CA SER A 74 -5.58 -14.98 17.72
C SER A 74 -4.39 -14.43 16.94
N PHE A 75 -3.19 -14.72 17.43
CA PHE A 75 -1.94 -14.17 16.89
C PHE A 75 -1.41 -14.99 15.72
N THR A 76 -1.03 -14.32 14.64
CA THR A 76 -0.35 -14.93 13.50
C THR A 76 1.17 -14.82 13.59
N GLY A 77 1.70 -13.93 14.45
CA GLY A 77 3.10 -13.53 14.43
C GLY A 77 3.37 -12.49 13.33
N PRO A 78 4.62 -12.34 12.87
CA PRO A 78 4.93 -11.53 11.70
C PRO A 78 4.11 -11.99 10.49
N MET A 79 3.31 -11.09 9.91
CA MET A 79 2.35 -11.43 8.87
C MET A 79 2.00 -10.19 8.04
N PRO A 80 2.02 -10.27 6.69
CA PRO A 80 1.70 -9.11 5.86
C PRO A 80 0.29 -8.58 6.12
N THR A 81 0.11 -7.27 5.96
CA THR A 81 -1.20 -6.60 6.03
C THR A 81 -2.29 -7.31 5.20
N PRO A 82 -2.07 -7.61 3.90
CA PRO A 82 -3.06 -8.34 3.10
C PRO A 82 -3.39 -9.74 3.62
N ALA A 83 -2.43 -10.41 4.28
CA ALA A 83 -2.66 -11.72 4.86
C ALA A 83 -3.61 -11.64 6.05
N VAL A 84 -3.50 -10.62 6.91
CA VAL A 84 -4.46 -10.42 8.01
C VAL A 84 -5.87 -10.14 7.48
N ALA A 85 -6.00 -9.33 6.42
CA ALA A 85 -7.29 -9.11 5.75
C ALA A 85 -7.88 -10.43 5.22
N TYR A 86 -7.07 -11.26 4.56
CA TYR A 86 -7.48 -12.58 4.08
C TYR A 86 -7.87 -13.55 5.21
N LEU A 87 -7.03 -13.67 6.24
CA LEU A 87 -7.21 -14.63 7.34
C LEU A 87 -8.43 -14.27 8.19
N THR A 88 -8.75 -12.99 8.37
CA THR A 88 -9.98 -12.53 9.04
C THR A 88 -11.22 -13.17 8.43
N ARG A 89 -11.33 -13.16 7.09
CA ARG A 89 -12.44 -13.81 6.37
C ARG A 89 -12.42 -15.32 6.52
N THR A 90 -11.26 -15.95 6.27
CA THR A 90 -11.13 -17.41 6.28
C THR A 90 -11.41 -18.02 7.66
N PHE A 91 -11.02 -17.32 8.74
CA PHE A 91 -11.30 -17.73 10.11
C PHE A 91 -12.65 -17.24 10.65
N ARG A 92 -13.44 -16.50 9.84
CA ARG A 92 -14.73 -15.90 10.26
C ARG A 92 -14.60 -15.11 11.56
N ALA A 93 -13.52 -14.35 11.67
CA ALA A 93 -13.26 -13.50 12.81
C ALA A 93 -14.10 -12.22 12.74
N GLU A 94 -14.28 -11.57 13.88
CA GLU A 94 -15.01 -10.30 14.01
C GLU A 94 -14.30 -9.17 13.24
N ALA A 95 -12.96 -9.18 13.32
CA ALA A 95 -12.08 -8.21 12.69
C ALA A 95 -10.64 -8.73 12.63
N GLY A 96 -9.84 -8.07 11.80
CA GLY A 96 -8.39 -8.19 11.76
C GLY A 96 -7.72 -6.92 12.26
N ILE A 97 -6.61 -7.05 12.97
CA ILE A 97 -5.78 -5.94 13.41
C ILE A 97 -4.35 -6.17 12.93
N VAL A 98 -3.75 -5.14 12.31
CA VAL A 98 -2.35 -5.16 11.92
C VAL A 98 -1.58 -4.10 12.71
N ILE A 99 -0.48 -4.52 13.32
CA ILE A 99 0.46 -3.64 14.01
C ILE A 99 1.62 -3.34 13.04
N SER A 100 1.53 -2.22 12.34
CA SER A 100 2.56 -1.79 11.40
C SER A 100 2.42 -0.30 11.03
N ALA A 101 3.55 0.33 10.71
CA ALA A 101 3.61 1.62 10.00
C ALA A 101 4.02 1.47 8.52
N SER A 102 3.86 0.29 7.92
CA SER A 102 4.17 0.02 6.51
C SER A 102 5.63 0.36 6.19
N HIS A 103 5.87 1.26 5.23
CA HIS A 103 7.19 1.67 4.76
C HIS A 103 7.95 2.65 5.68
N ASN A 104 7.36 3.10 6.80
CA ASN A 104 8.05 4.04 7.70
C ASN A 104 9.32 3.43 8.34
N PRO A 105 10.27 4.23 8.83
CA PRO A 105 11.43 3.74 9.59
C PRO A 105 11.04 3.02 10.89
N PHE A 106 11.89 2.11 11.39
CA PHE A 106 11.56 1.18 12.50
C PHE A 106 11.02 1.82 13.79
N TYR A 107 11.35 3.10 14.05
CA TYR A 107 10.92 3.82 15.26
C TYR A 107 9.46 4.31 15.21
N ASP A 108 8.81 4.23 14.05
CA ASP A 108 7.37 4.44 13.91
C ASP A 108 6.63 3.11 14.04
N ASN A 109 5.36 3.15 14.45
CA ASN A 109 4.44 2.02 14.34
C ASN A 109 3.00 2.53 14.17
N GLY A 110 2.04 1.62 14.03
CA GLY A 110 0.65 1.97 13.84
C GLY A 110 -0.28 0.78 13.97
N ILE A 111 -1.57 1.05 14.02
CA ILE A 111 -2.65 0.06 14.12
C ILE A 111 -3.61 0.25 12.95
N LYS A 112 -3.77 -0.80 12.13
CA LYS A 112 -4.76 -0.88 11.05
C LYS A 112 -5.85 -1.88 11.44
N PHE A 113 -7.08 -1.63 11.04
CA PHE A 113 -8.22 -2.51 11.30
C PHE A 113 -8.88 -2.97 10.00
N PHE A 114 -9.30 -4.23 9.99
CA PHE A 114 -10.07 -4.85 8.93
C PHE A 114 -11.39 -5.38 9.48
N SER A 115 -12.47 -5.15 8.73
CA SER A 115 -13.80 -5.69 9.02
C SER A 115 -13.84 -7.22 8.85
N ILE A 116 -14.97 -7.82 9.20
CA ILE A 116 -15.26 -9.23 8.91
C ILE A 116 -15.12 -9.58 7.42
N ASP A 117 -15.34 -8.61 6.52
CA ASP A 117 -15.20 -8.75 5.08
C ASP A 117 -13.76 -8.54 4.60
N GLY A 118 -12.79 -8.37 5.51
CA GLY A 118 -11.38 -8.13 5.18
C GLY A 118 -11.15 -6.79 4.50
N THR A 119 -12.10 -5.85 4.56
CA THR A 119 -11.97 -4.48 4.05
C THR A 119 -11.61 -3.54 5.19
N LYS A 120 -11.13 -2.32 4.88
CA LYS A 120 -10.93 -1.30 5.93
C LYS A 120 -12.25 -1.01 6.64
N LEU A 121 -12.18 -0.61 7.91
CA LEU A 121 -13.37 -0.24 8.67
C LEU A 121 -14.09 0.95 8.00
N PRO A 122 -15.43 0.95 8.00
CA PRO A 122 -16.22 2.13 7.66
C PRO A 122 -15.95 3.30 8.61
N ASP A 123 -16.11 4.54 8.12
CA ASP A 123 -15.85 5.76 8.89
C ASP A 123 -16.70 5.84 10.18
N ASP A 124 -17.97 5.39 10.15
CA ASP A 124 -18.85 5.38 11.32
C ASP A 124 -18.40 4.40 12.41
N VAL A 125 -17.73 3.31 12.02
CA VAL A 125 -17.13 2.35 12.97
C VAL A 125 -15.87 2.94 13.59
N GLU A 126 -15.01 3.60 12.80
CA GLU A 126 -13.83 4.33 13.33
C GLU A 126 -14.26 5.41 14.33
N GLU A 127 -15.27 6.22 13.99
CA GLU A 127 -15.84 7.25 14.88
C GLU A 127 -16.44 6.65 16.16
N ALA A 128 -17.12 5.49 16.07
CA ALA A 128 -17.63 4.79 17.24
C ALA A 128 -16.49 4.30 18.15
N ILE A 129 -15.37 3.85 17.58
CA ILE A 129 -14.18 3.46 18.36
C ILE A 129 -13.60 4.68 19.08
N GLU A 130 -13.41 5.81 18.39
CA GLU A 130 -12.91 7.03 19.02
C GLU A 130 -13.83 7.52 20.15
N ALA A 131 -15.15 7.49 19.94
CA ALA A 131 -16.12 7.85 20.97
C ALA A 131 -16.05 6.91 22.20
N GLU A 132 -15.81 5.61 21.98
CA GLU A 132 -15.64 4.64 23.06
C GLU A 132 -14.31 4.85 23.80
N MET A 133 -13.25 5.31 23.12
CA MET A 133 -11.95 5.60 23.75
C MET A 133 -12.02 6.72 24.81
N GLU A 134 -13.00 7.61 24.73
CA GLU A 134 -13.20 8.70 25.72
C GLU A 134 -13.88 8.22 27.02
N LYS A 135 -14.35 6.95 27.09
CA LYS A 135 -14.95 6.37 28.30
C LYS A 135 -13.89 5.82 29.25
N GLU A 136 -14.26 5.35 30.44
CA GLU A 136 -13.36 4.60 31.32
C GLU A 136 -13.25 3.13 30.90
N ILE A 137 -12.09 2.51 31.13
CA ILE A 137 -11.91 1.07 30.87
C ILE A 137 -12.70 0.27 31.90
N THR A 138 -13.45 -0.71 31.42
CA THR A 138 -14.17 -1.68 32.25
C THR A 138 -13.81 -3.10 31.84
N CYS A 139 -13.92 -4.05 32.77
CA CYS A 139 -13.80 -5.47 32.44
C CYS A 139 -15.18 -6.10 32.34
N VAL A 140 -15.34 -7.00 31.37
CA VAL A 140 -16.43 -7.98 31.42
C VAL A 140 -16.25 -8.91 32.62
N ASP A 141 -17.31 -9.67 32.93
CA ASP A 141 -17.27 -10.65 34.00
C ASP A 141 -16.14 -11.66 33.79
N SER A 142 -15.59 -12.21 34.88
CA SER A 142 -14.35 -13.01 34.81
C SER A 142 -14.48 -14.25 33.90
N ALA A 143 -15.68 -14.82 33.82
CA ALA A 143 -15.99 -15.96 32.96
C ALA A 143 -16.07 -15.59 31.46
N GLU A 144 -16.26 -14.31 31.15
CA GLU A 144 -16.45 -13.78 29.80
C GLU A 144 -15.17 -13.15 29.23
N LEU A 145 -14.07 -13.12 30.00
CA LEU A 145 -12.79 -12.59 29.55
C LEU A 145 -12.31 -13.32 28.29
N GLY A 146 -11.81 -12.54 27.33
CA GLY A 146 -11.24 -13.06 26.10
C GLY A 146 -9.98 -13.89 26.33
N LYS A 147 -9.75 -14.87 25.47
CA LYS A 147 -8.57 -15.74 25.51
C LYS A 147 -7.58 -15.39 24.42
N ALA A 148 -6.29 -15.61 24.69
CA ALA A 148 -5.24 -15.52 23.69
C ALA A 148 -4.91 -16.89 23.11
N SER A 149 -4.66 -16.93 21.79
CA SER A 149 -4.21 -18.14 21.09
C SER A 149 -3.26 -17.79 19.94
N ARG A 150 -2.50 -18.77 19.44
CA ARG A 150 -1.61 -18.61 18.29
C ARG A 150 -2.09 -19.47 17.13
N ILE A 151 -2.08 -18.91 15.92
CA ILE A 151 -2.43 -19.61 14.68
C ILE A 151 -1.12 -20.10 14.05
N VAL A 152 -0.79 -21.37 14.29
CA VAL A 152 0.50 -21.96 13.88
C VAL A 152 0.63 -22.09 12.35
N ASP A 153 -0.48 -22.31 11.65
CA ASP A 153 -0.52 -22.57 10.20
C ASP A 153 -0.86 -21.31 9.35
N ALA A 154 -0.85 -20.11 9.95
CA ALA A 154 -1.26 -18.88 9.27
C ALA A 154 -0.42 -18.58 8.02
N ALA A 155 0.91 -18.74 8.11
CA ALA A 155 1.82 -18.55 6.99
C ALA A 155 1.53 -19.51 5.83
N GLY A 156 1.37 -20.81 6.12
CA GLY A 156 1.06 -21.80 5.09
C GLY A 156 -0.26 -21.52 4.38
N ARG A 157 -1.31 -21.13 5.12
CA ARG A 157 -2.61 -20.75 4.52
C ARG A 157 -2.50 -19.57 3.57
N TYR A 158 -1.73 -18.55 3.94
CA TYR A 158 -1.57 -17.37 3.08
C TYR A 158 -0.65 -17.64 1.89
N ILE A 159 0.43 -18.42 2.06
CA ILE A 159 1.28 -18.89 0.95
C ILE A 159 0.44 -19.65 -0.09
N GLU A 160 -0.40 -20.59 0.35
CA GLU A 160 -1.31 -21.32 -0.53
C GLU A 160 -2.32 -20.40 -1.22
N PHE A 161 -2.87 -19.40 -0.50
CA PHE A 161 -3.72 -18.39 -1.11
C PHE A 161 -3.00 -17.61 -2.23
N CYS A 162 -1.80 -17.09 -1.96
CA CYS A 162 -1.01 -16.35 -2.95
C CYS A 162 -0.75 -17.22 -4.17
N LYS A 163 -0.29 -18.46 -3.98
CA LYS A 163 -0.08 -19.44 -5.07
C LYS A 163 -1.36 -19.68 -5.87
N GLY A 164 -2.50 -19.82 -5.20
CA GLY A 164 -3.81 -19.97 -5.85
C GLY A 164 -4.25 -18.77 -6.68
N THR A 165 -3.61 -17.60 -6.57
CA THR A 165 -3.84 -16.46 -7.47
C THR A 165 -3.06 -16.55 -8.78
N PHE A 166 -2.06 -17.43 -8.84
CA PHE A 166 -1.26 -17.71 -10.04
C PHE A 166 -1.92 -18.85 -10.86
N PRO A 167 -1.95 -18.78 -12.20
CA PRO A 167 -2.61 -19.82 -13.01
C PRO A 167 -1.94 -21.19 -12.87
N ASN A 168 -2.74 -22.23 -12.59
CA ASN A 168 -2.25 -23.59 -12.29
C ASN A 168 -1.52 -24.26 -13.47
N GLU A 169 -1.82 -23.86 -14.70
CA GLU A 169 -1.17 -24.35 -15.92
C GLU A 169 0.22 -23.74 -16.17
N LEU A 170 0.59 -22.71 -15.40
CA LEU A 170 1.88 -22.04 -15.52
C LEU A 170 2.82 -22.43 -14.37
N SER A 171 4.11 -22.21 -14.57
CA SER A 171 5.13 -22.33 -13.53
C SER A 171 6.20 -21.26 -13.73
N LEU A 172 6.88 -20.89 -12.64
CA LEU A 172 8.03 -19.98 -12.66
C LEU A 172 9.36 -20.71 -12.93
N ASN A 173 9.32 -22.00 -13.29
CA ASN A 173 10.50 -22.77 -13.66
C ASN A 173 11.33 -22.05 -14.72
N GLY A 174 12.63 -21.94 -14.47
CA GLY A 174 13.58 -21.26 -15.35
C GLY A 174 13.73 -19.76 -15.09
N LEU A 175 12.86 -19.13 -14.29
CA LEU A 175 13.04 -17.75 -13.86
C LEU A 175 13.93 -17.67 -12.61
N LYS A 176 14.92 -16.79 -12.65
CA LYS A 176 15.72 -16.35 -11.51
C LYS A 176 15.21 -15.00 -11.02
N VAL A 177 14.71 -14.98 -9.79
CA VAL A 177 14.07 -13.81 -9.17
C VAL A 177 14.85 -13.38 -7.94
N VAL A 178 15.22 -12.11 -7.87
CA VAL A 178 15.67 -11.49 -6.61
C VAL A 178 14.44 -10.95 -5.89
N VAL A 179 14.26 -11.32 -4.63
CA VAL A 179 13.16 -10.80 -3.79
C VAL A 179 13.72 -10.05 -2.60
N ASP A 180 13.29 -8.80 -2.44
CA ASP A 180 13.58 -7.95 -1.30
C ASP A 180 12.33 -7.81 -0.43
N CYS A 181 12.40 -8.34 0.79
CA CYS A 181 11.28 -8.32 1.73
C CYS A 181 11.36 -7.18 2.76
N ALA A 182 12.26 -6.20 2.58
CA ALA A 182 12.42 -5.02 3.43
C ALA A 182 12.75 -5.30 4.90
N ASN A 183 13.24 -6.51 5.21
CA ASN A 183 13.27 -7.08 6.55
C ASN A 183 11.91 -6.98 7.27
N GLY A 184 10.82 -6.98 6.51
CA GLY A 184 9.45 -6.78 6.94
C GLY A 184 8.66 -8.07 7.05
N ALA A 185 7.34 -7.96 7.07
CA ALA A 185 6.41 -9.05 7.34
C ALA A 185 6.44 -10.19 6.30
N THR A 186 6.96 -9.92 5.10
CA THR A 186 6.96 -10.86 3.97
C THR A 186 8.18 -11.78 3.92
N TYR A 187 9.15 -11.63 4.84
CA TYR A 187 10.47 -12.30 4.81
C TYR A 187 10.42 -13.84 4.73
N HIS A 188 9.39 -14.45 5.30
CA HIS A 188 9.19 -15.90 5.31
C HIS A 188 7.98 -16.34 4.45
N ILE A 189 7.39 -15.41 3.71
CA ILE A 189 6.21 -15.64 2.86
C ILE A 189 6.61 -15.54 1.39
N ALA A 190 7.06 -14.36 0.94
CA ALA A 190 7.29 -14.10 -0.48
C ALA A 190 8.36 -15.02 -1.11
N PRO A 191 9.50 -15.30 -0.45
CA PRO A 191 10.46 -16.25 -1.00
C PRO A 191 9.88 -17.67 -1.14
N ASN A 192 9.03 -18.10 -0.22
CA ASN A 192 8.43 -19.44 -0.25
C ASN A 192 7.37 -19.54 -1.35
N VAL A 193 6.50 -18.53 -1.50
CA VAL A 193 5.55 -18.45 -2.62
C VAL A 193 6.27 -18.61 -3.97
N LEU A 194 7.34 -17.87 -4.20
CA LEU A 194 8.09 -17.91 -5.46
C LEU A 194 8.80 -19.25 -5.68
N ARG A 195 9.46 -19.80 -4.65
CA ARG A 195 10.15 -21.11 -4.74
C ARG A 195 9.17 -22.24 -5.02
N GLU A 196 8.02 -22.26 -4.33
CA GLU A 196 7.01 -23.30 -4.50
C GLU A 196 6.32 -23.26 -5.87
N LEU A 197 6.32 -22.10 -6.54
CA LEU A 197 5.87 -21.96 -7.93
C LEU A 197 6.96 -22.31 -8.97
N GLY A 198 8.20 -22.59 -8.52
CA GLY A 198 9.30 -23.09 -9.35
C GLY A 198 10.44 -22.10 -9.64
N ALA A 199 10.39 -20.88 -9.11
CA ALA A 199 11.45 -19.89 -9.37
C ALA A 199 12.76 -20.25 -8.64
N THR A 200 13.89 -19.89 -9.24
CA THR A 200 15.16 -19.78 -8.53
C THR A 200 15.18 -18.45 -7.76
N VAL A 201 15.12 -18.50 -6.43
CA VAL A 201 14.93 -17.30 -5.60
C VAL A 201 16.20 -16.91 -4.86
N ILE A 202 16.60 -15.64 -5.04
CA ILE A 202 17.67 -14.98 -4.29
C ILE A 202 17.01 -13.98 -3.34
N ALA A 203 17.04 -14.26 -2.05
CA ALA A 203 16.38 -13.44 -1.04
C ALA A 203 17.35 -12.41 -0.45
N ILE A 204 16.92 -11.15 -0.40
CA ILE A 204 17.56 -10.06 0.35
C ILE A 204 16.51 -9.41 1.27
N GLY A 205 16.94 -8.65 2.27
CA GLY A 205 16.01 -8.05 3.23
C GLY A 205 15.11 -9.09 3.91
N CYS A 206 15.66 -10.26 4.25
CA CYS A 206 14.90 -11.37 4.84
C CYS A 206 15.41 -11.80 6.23
N GLU A 207 16.20 -10.95 6.89
CA GLU A 207 16.82 -11.22 8.19
C GLU A 207 16.40 -10.14 9.21
N PRO A 208 15.11 -10.09 9.60
CA PRO A 208 14.63 -9.09 10.53
C PRO A 208 15.27 -9.22 11.91
N ASN A 209 15.74 -8.10 12.46
CA ASN A 209 16.31 -8.04 13.82
C ASN A 209 15.51 -7.13 14.78
N GLY A 210 14.38 -6.59 14.32
CA GLY A 210 13.53 -5.67 15.09
C GLY A 210 13.74 -4.19 14.79
N VAL A 211 14.88 -3.81 14.21
CA VAL A 211 15.27 -2.41 13.98
C VAL A 211 15.72 -2.11 12.54
N ASN A 212 15.89 -3.12 11.70
CA ASN A 212 16.37 -2.99 10.31
C ASN A 212 15.26 -3.01 9.23
N ILE A 213 13.99 -2.88 9.62
CA ILE A 213 12.88 -2.82 8.67
C ILE A 213 12.97 -1.55 7.80
N ASN A 214 12.82 -1.71 6.49
CA ASN A 214 12.90 -0.65 5.47
C ASN A 214 14.24 0.13 5.43
N GLU A 215 15.28 -0.34 6.12
CA GLU A 215 16.59 0.33 6.18
C GLU A 215 17.39 0.02 4.92
N GLU A 216 17.41 0.96 3.97
CA GLU A 216 18.13 0.85 2.68
C GLU A 216 17.71 -0.36 1.82
N VAL A 217 16.49 -0.85 2.04
CA VAL A 217 15.88 -2.00 1.36
C VAL A 217 14.38 -1.77 1.12
N GLY A 218 13.78 -2.62 0.29
CA GLY A 218 12.33 -2.68 0.08
C GLY A 218 11.81 -1.71 -0.98
N ALA A 219 10.48 -1.65 -1.12
CA ALA A 219 9.81 -0.93 -2.20
C ALA A 219 10.14 0.58 -2.26
N THR A 220 10.53 1.18 -1.14
CA THR A 220 10.93 2.59 -1.06
C THR A 220 12.39 2.85 -1.42
N ASP A 221 13.24 1.82 -1.36
CA ASP A 221 14.66 1.91 -1.72
C ASP A 221 15.11 0.64 -2.47
N VAL A 222 15.01 0.71 -3.80
CA VAL A 222 15.32 -0.42 -4.68
C VAL A 222 16.79 -0.52 -5.06
N ARG A 223 17.68 0.32 -4.52
CA ARG A 223 19.10 0.36 -4.94
C ARG A 223 19.79 -0.99 -4.70
N ALA A 224 19.56 -1.58 -3.52
CA ALA A 224 20.08 -2.90 -3.19
C ALA A 224 19.53 -3.99 -4.12
N LEU A 225 18.22 -3.93 -4.44
CA LEU A 225 17.58 -4.84 -5.37
C LEU A 225 18.17 -4.71 -6.79
N GLN A 226 18.29 -3.50 -7.32
CA GLN A 226 18.86 -3.23 -8.65
C GLN A 226 20.29 -3.77 -8.76
N ALA A 227 21.13 -3.47 -7.78
CA ALA A 227 22.51 -3.96 -7.74
C ALA A 227 22.55 -5.49 -7.72
N ARG A 228 21.67 -6.13 -6.93
CA ARG A 228 21.62 -7.60 -6.84
C ARG A 228 21.09 -8.24 -8.12
N VAL A 229 20.06 -7.68 -8.77
CA VAL A 229 19.53 -8.19 -10.05
C VAL A 229 20.62 -8.22 -11.11
N LEU A 230 21.37 -7.12 -11.25
CA LEU A 230 22.48 -7.02 -12.21
C LEU A 230 23.62 -7.98 -11.88
N ALA A 231 24.02 -8.07 -10.61
CA ALA A 231 25.11 -8.94 -10.17
C ALA A 231 24.81 -10.43 -10.41
N GLU A 232 23.57 -10.86 -10.16
CA GLU A 232 23.15 -12.26 -10.27
C GLU A 232 22.70 -12.64 -11.68
N LYS A 233 22.60 -11.65 -12.58
CA LYS A 233 21.96 -11.76 -13.89
C LYS A 233 20.58 -12.41 -13.73
N ALA A 234 19.78 -11.85 -12.84
CA ALA A 234 18.42 -12.29 -12.59
C ALA A 234 17.48 -11.77 -13.68
N ASP A 235 16.40 -12.49 -13.94
CA ASP A 235 15.39 -12.10 -14.94
C ASP A 235 14.58 -10.90 -14.46
N LEU A 236 14.43 -10.76 -13.13
CA LEU A 236 13.81 -9.61 -12.48
C LEU A 236 14.09 -9.56 -10.97
N GLY A 237 13.75 -8.42 -10.39
CA GLY A 237 13.65 -8.17 -8.96
C GLY A 237 12.22 -7.82 -8.52
N ILE A 238 11.86 -8.21 -7.30
CA ILE A 238 10.61 -7.82 -6.62
C ILE A 238 10.97 -7.24 -5.25
N ALA A 239 10.64 -5.97 -5.03
CA ALA A 239 10.77 -5.30 -3.74
C ALA A 239 9.39 -5.09 -3.11
N LEU A 240 9.21 -5.62 -1.91
CA LEU A 240 8.04 -5.41 -1.06
C LEU A 240 8.36 -4.37 0.02
N ASP A 241 7.36 -3.75 0.63
CA ASP A 241 7.58 -2.89 1.79
C ASP A 241 7.39 -3.64 3.12
N GLY A 242 7.57 -2.92 4.24
CA GLY A 242 7.59 -3.46 5.58
C GLY A 242 6.40 -4.34 5.97
N ASP A 243 5.20 -4.08 5.45
CA ASP A 243 3.99 -4.88 5.70
C ASP A 243 3.42 -5.58 4.46
N GLY A 244 4.09 -5.47 3.32
CA GLY A 244 3.77 -6.24 2.11
C GLY A 244 2.53 -5.77 1.35
N ASP A 245 2.06 -4.55 1.59
CA ASP A 245 0.95 -3.96 0.83
C ASP A 245 1.40 -3.25 -0.46
N ARG A 246 2.71 -3.04 -0.62
CA ARG A 246 3.33 -2.47 -1.83
C ARG A 246 4.23 -3.44 -2.55
N VAL A 247 4.34 -3.24 -3.86
CA VAL A 247 5.34 -3.87 -4.71
C VAL A 247 5.95 -2.86 -5.69
N ILE A 248 7.27 -2.90 -5.81
CA ILE A 248 8.02 -2.30 -6.90
C ILE A 248 8.87 -3.40 -7.52
N MET A 249 9.00 -3.41 -8.84
CA MET A 249 9.78 -4.42 -9.54
C MET A 249 11.00 -3.79 -10.20
N VAL A 250 11.96 -4.63 -10.56
CA VAL A 250 13.15 -4.23 -11.31
C VAL A 250 13.34 -5.21 -12.46
N ASP A 251 13.51 -4.73 -13.69
CA ASP A 251 13.77 -5.60 -14.83
C ASP A 251 15.22 -6.12 -14.85
N HIS A 252 15.51 -7.05 -15.76
CA HIS A 252 16.84 -7.63 -15.93
C HIS A 252 17.95 -6.61 -16.29
N GLU A 253 17.59 -5.42 -16.76
CA GLU A 253 18.52 -4.32 -17.06
C GLU A 253 18.74 -3.38 -15.86
N GLY A 254 18.04 -3.63 -14.75
CA GLY A 254 18.10 -2.81 -13.55
C GLY A 254 17.15 -1.62 -13.57
N ASN A 255 16.23 -1.50 -14.52
CA ASN A 255 15.25 -0.42 -14.55
C ASN A 255 14.13 -0.67 -13.55
N LYS A 256 13.74 0.39 -12.83
CA LYS A 256 12.60 0.35 -11.89
C LYS A 256 11.28 0.28 -12.66
N VAL A 257 10.38 -0.59 -12.19
CA VAL A 257 9.01 -0.74 -12.65
C VAL A 257 8.06 -0.44 -11.49
N ASP A 258 7.34 0.67 -11.58
CA ASP A 258 6.50 1.17 -10.49
C ASP A 258 5.04 0.70 -10.57
N GLY A 259 4.21 1.15 -9.62
CA GLY A 259 2.81 0.73 -9.55
C GLY A 259 1.96 1.10 -10.77
N ASP A 260 2.30 2.18 -11.50
CA ASP A 260 1.59 2.54 -12.72
C ASP A 260 1.91 1.55 -13.84
N GLN A 261 3.19 1.19 -14.01
CA GLN A 261 3.61 0.20 -15.00
C GLN A 261 3.10 -1.20 -14.65
N ILE A 262 3.08 -1.58 -13.37
CA ILE A 262 2.49 -2.84 -12.90
C ILE A 262 1.00 -2.89 -13.26
N MET A 263 0.25 -1.82 -12.97
CA MET A 263 -1.17 -1.73 -13.33
C MET A 263 -1.40 -1.81 -14.84
N TYR A 264 -0.56 -1.16 -15.65
CA TYR A 264 -0.62 -1.25 -17.11
C TYR A 264 -0.45 -2.68 -17.60
N ILE A 265 0.56 -3.40 -17.10
CA ILE A 265 0.82 -4.80 -17.48
C ILE A 265 -0.41 -5.66 -17.15
N ILE A 266 -0.93 -5.55 -15.93
CA ILE A 266 -2.07 -6.35 -15.46
C ILE A 266 -3.33 -6.03 -16.27
N ALA A 267 -3.63 -4.74 -16.51
CA ALA A 267 -4.80 -4.33 -17.29
C ALA A 267 -4.71 -4.79 -18.75
N ARG A 268 -3.54 -4.65 -19.38
CA ARG A 268 -3.31 -5.13 -20.76
C ARG A 268 -3.46 -6.65 -20.86
N GLU A 269 -2.91 -7.39 -19.90
CA GLU A 269 -3.01 -8.86 -19.88
C GLU A 269 -4.45 -9.32 -19.63
N GLY A 270 -5.18 -8.65 -18.73
CA GLY A 270 -6.62 -8.87 -18.53
C GLY A 270 -7.43 -8.61 -19.80
N LEU A 271 -7.09 -7.57 -20.58
CA LEU A 271 -7.73 -7.28 -21.87
C LEU A 271 -7.45 -8.40 -22.89
N ARG A 272 -6.19 -8.82 -23.03
CA ARG A 272 -5.79 -9.89 -23.96
C ARG A 272 -6.48 -11.22 -23.69
N GLN A 273 -6.74 -11.53 -22.42
CA GLN A 273 -7.47 -12.74 -22.01
C GLN A 273 -9.00 -12.59 -22.06
N GLY A 274 -9.54 -11.41 -22.36
CA GLY A 274 -10.97 -11.15 -22.28
C GLY A 274 -11.54 -11.19 -20.86
N GLN A 275 -10.69 -10.99 -19.84
CA GLN A 275 -11.05 -11.03 -18.41
C GLN A 275 -11.23 -9.64 -17.81
N LEU A 276 -10.73 -8.59 -18.47
CA LEU A 276 -10.87 -7.21 -18.00
C LEU A 276 -12.34 -6.80 -17.93
N ARG A 277 -12.78 -6.37 -16.75
CA ARG A 277 -14.12 -5.84 -16.52
C ARG A 277 -14.03 -4.36 -16.19
N GLY A 278 -14.45 -3.52 -17.14
CA GLY A 278 -14.40 -2.06 -16.99
C GLY A 278 -13.02 -1.50 -17.26
N GLY A 279 -12.48 -0.75 -16.31
CA GLY A 279 -11.24 0.01 -16.46
C GLY A 279 -10.29 -0.12 -15.27
N ALA A 280 -9.33 0.80 -15.20
CA ALA A 280 -8.34 0.88 -14.14
C ALA A 280 -8.44 2.21 -13.37
N VAL A 281 -8.19 2.18 -12.05
CA VAL A 281 -8.19 3.36 -11.19
C VAL A 281 -6.78 3.67 -10.69
N GLY A 282 -6.22 4.80 -11.13
CA GLY A 282 -5.02 5.38 -10.55
C GLY A 282 -5.32 6.52 -9.60
N THR A 283 -4.31 7.30 -9.23
CA THR A 283 -4.51 8.54 -8.46
C THR A 283 -4.19 9.78 -9.29
N LEU A 284 -4.37 10.95 -8.68
CA LEU A 284 -3.85 12.20 -9.21
C LEU A 284 -2.32 12.16 -9.45
N MET A 285 -1.57 11.28 -8.77
CA MET A 285 -0.12 11.14 -8.96
C MET A 285 0.27 10.21 -10.11
N SER A 286 -0.64 9.36 -10.61
CA SER A 286 -0.33 8.41 -11.68
C SER A 286 0.19 9.11 -12.93
N ASN A 287 1.26 8.60 -13.53
CA ASN A 287 1.91 9.21 -14.68
C ASN A 287 0.94 9.34 -15.87
N MET A 288 0.95 10.44 -16.62
CA MET A 288 0.13 10.58 -17.83
C MET A 288 0.48 9.56 -18.92
N GLY A 289 1.71 9.05 -18.94
CA GLY A 289 2.10 7.94 -19.82
C GLY A 289 1.22 6.70 -19.65
N LEU A 290 0.80 6.39 -18.42
CA LEU A 290 -0.15 5.31 -18.13
C LEU A 290 -1.52 5.58 -18.73
N GLU A 291 -2.06 6.79 -18.52
CA GLU A 291 -3.38 7.17 -19.02
C GLU A 291 -3.43 7.10 -20.55
N LEU A 292 -2.37 7.59 -21.22
CA LEU A 292 -2.25 7.51 -22.68
C LEU A 292 -2.13 6.06 -23.16
N ALA A 293 -1.31 5.24 -22.50
CA ALA A 293 -1.13 3.83 -22.86
C ALA A 293 -2.42 3.02 -22.70
N LEU A 294 -3.17 3.22 -21.61
CA LEU A 294 -4.48 2.59 -21.40
C LEU A 294 -5.51 3.06 -22.43
N LYS A 295 -5.52 4.37 -22.75
CA LYS A 295 -6.40 4.94 -23.78
C LYS A 295 -6.14 4.33 -25.16
N GLN A 296 -4.89 4.10 -25.53
CA GLN A 296 -4.53 3.44 -26.79
C GLN A 296 -5.06 1.99 -26.87
N LEU A 297 -5.17 1.31 -25.73
CA LEU A 297 -5.77 -0.03 -25.61
C LEU A 297 -7.31 0.00 -25.50
N GLY A 298 -7.93 1.18 -25.48
CA GLY A 298 -9.36 1.34 -25.26
C GLY A 298 -9.80 1.02 -23.82
N ILE A 299 -8.87 1.00 -22.87
CA ILE A 299 -9.15 0.72 -21.46
C ILE A 299 -9.50 2.03 -20.74
N PRO A 300 -10.71 2.15 -20.15
CA PRO A 300 -11.07 3.33 -19.37
C PRO A 300 -10.13 3.52 -18.16
N PHE A 301 -9.74 4.76 -17.90
CA PHE A 301 -8.91 5.12 -16.75
C PHE A 301 -9.60 6.19 -15.91
N ALA A 302 -9.49 6.09 -14.59
CA ALA A 302 -10.02 7.08 -13.66
C ALA A 302 -8.97 7.45 -12.61
N ARG A 303 -8.94 8.72 -12.23
CA ARG A 303 -8.04 9.24 -11.20
C ARG A 303 -8.82 9.48 -9.91
N ALA A 304 -8.41 8.83 -8.84
CA ALA A 304 -8.87 9.11 -7.48
C ALA A 304 -7.99 10.18 -6.81
N LYS A 305 -8.45 10.72 -5.68
CA LYS A 305 -7.57 11.47 -4.76
C LYS A 305 -6.43 10.56 -4.29
N VAL A 306 -5.33 11.16 -3.83
CA VAL A 306 -4.14 10.39 -3.39
C VAL A 306 -4.45 9.63 -2.12
N GLY A 307 -4.14 8.33 -2.10
CA GLY A 307 -4.43 7.40 -1.01
C GLY A 307 -5.31 6.23 -1.45
N ASP A 308 -4.90 5.03 -1.07
CA ASP A 308 -5.56 3.75 -1.33
C ASP A 308 -7.06 3.69 -1.01
N ARG A 309 -7.53 4.34 0.06
CA ARG A 309 -8.96 4.42 0.40
C ARG A 309 -9.76 5.07 -0.73
N TYR A 310 -9.27 6.15 -1.33
CA TYR A 310 -9.95 6.80 -2.45
C TYR A 310 -9.89 5.99 -3.74
N VAL A 311 -8.82 5.21 -3.94
CA VAL A 311 -8.74 4.26 -5.06
C VAL A 311 -9.82 3.19 -4.90
N LEU A 312 -9.94 2.61 -3.70
CA LEU A 312 -10.95 1.60 -3.38
C LEU A 312 -12.38 2.15 -3.55
N ASP A 313 -12.68 3.33 -3.02
CA ASP A 313 -13.99 3.96 -3.16
C ASP A 313 -14.34 4.16 -4.64
N LYS A 314 -13.37 4.58 -5.45
CA LYS A 314 -13.56 4.81 -6.90
C LYS A 314 -13.72 3.51 -7.68
N LEU A 315 -13.04 2.42 -7.26
CA LEU A 315 -13.25 1.08 -7.80
C LEU A 315 -14.68 0.60 -7.54
N GLN A 316 -15.18 0.79 -6.32
CA GLN A 316 -16.54 0.43 -5.93
C GLN A 316 -17.59 1.26 -6.69
N GLU A 317 -17.41 2.58 -6.76
CA GLU A 317 -18.28 3.51 -7.52
C GLU A 317 -18.45 3.05 -8.97
N LYS A 318 -17.36 2.57 -9.59
CA LYS A 318 -17.35 2.18 -11.01
C LYS A 318 -17.61 0.70 -11.27
N GLY A 319 -17.63 -0.14 -10.23
CA GLY A 319 -17.66 -1.60 -10.36
C GLY A 319 -16.42 -2.18 -11.05
N TRP A 320 -15.27 -1.49 -10.97
CA TRP A 320 -14.00 -1.91 -11.56
C TRP A 320 -13.16 -2.70 -10.55
N ARG A 321 -12.12 -3.39 -11.02
CA ARG A 321 -11.37 -4.36 -10.20
C ARG A 321 -9.88 -4.09 -10.04
N ILE A 322 -9.31 -3.25 -10.90
CA ILE A 322 -7.87 -2.96 -10.93
C ILE A 322 -7.66 -1.53 -10.51
N GLY A 323 -6.96 -1.31 -9.40
CA GLY A 323 -6.49 0.01 -9.01
C GLY A 323 -5.06 -0.02 -8.51
N ALA A 324 -4.35 1.09 -8.66
CA ALA A 324 -2.98 1.20 -8.17
C ALA A 324 -2.59 2.64 -7.85
N GLU A 325 -1.61 2.77 -6.97
CA GLU A 325 -0.82 3.98 -6.80
C GLU A 325 0.59 3.76 -7.36
N ASN A 326 1.21 4.79 -7.93
CA ASN A 326 2.60 4.73 -8.42
C ASN A 326 3.60 4.21 -7.37
N SER A 327 3.27 4.43 -6.09
CA SER A 327 4.01 3.92 -4.93
C SER A 327 4.01 2.39 -4.77
N GLY A 328 3.32 1.63 -5.63
CA GLY A 328 3.32 0.17 -5.64
C GLY A 328 2.17 -0.47 -4.88
N HIS A 329 1.27 0.32 -4.28
CA HIS A 329 0.05 -0.21 -3.66
C HIS A 329 -0.95 -0.58 -4.76
N VAL A 330 -1.08 -1.88 -5.05
CA VAL A 330 -1.89 -2.40 -6.16
C VAL A 330 -3.03 -3.25 -5.62
N ILE A 331 -4.27 -2.86 -5.94
CA ILE A 331 -5.51 -3.49 -5.50
C ILE A 331 -6.12 -4.27 -6.67
N LEU A 332 -6.33 -5.58 -6.45
CA LEU A 332 -6.96 -6.49 -7.41
C LEU A 332 -8.18 -7.14 -6.75
N LEU A 333 -9.36 -6.52 -6.92
CA LEU A 333 -10.58 -6.88 -6.20
C LEU A 333 -11.18 -8.24 -6.57
N ASP A 334 -10.72 -8.86 -7.65
CA ASP A 334 -11.05 -10.25 -7.98
C ASP A 334 -10.19 -11.27 -7.24
N LYS A 335 -9.12 -10.85 -6.58
CA LYS A 335 -8.19 -11.71 -5.84
C LYS A 335 -8.22 -11.43 -4.33
N THR A 336 -8.13 -10.16 -3.94
CA THR A 336 -8.02 -9.73 -2.54
C THR A 336 -8.84 -8.45 -2.29
N THR A 337 -8.95 -8.04 -1.03
CA THR A 337 -9.78 -6.92 -0.58
C THR A 337 -8.98 -5.64 -0.27
N THR A 338 -7.66 -5.71 -0.35
CA THR A 338 -6.72 -4.61 -0.10
C THR A 338 -5.49 -4.72 -1.00
N GLY A 339 -4.55 -3.79 -0.91
CA GLY A 339 -3.30 -3.87 -1.66
C GLY A 339 -2.47 -5.07 -1.21
N ASP A 340 -1.98 -5.84 -2.18
CA ASP A 340 -1.18 -7.04 -1.92
C ASP A 340 -0.02 -7.12 -2.91
N GLY A 341 1.19 -6.83 -2.42
CA GLY A 341 2.38 -6.76 -3.25
C GLY A 341 2.78 -8.12 -3.84
N ILE A 342 2.54 -9.21 -3.09
CA ILE A 342 2.85 -10.57 -3.56
C ILE A 342 1.89 -10.94 -4.69
N VAL A 343 0.58 -10.76 -4.48
CA VAL A 343 -0.44 -11.10 -5.48
C VAL A 343 -0.27 -10.27 -6.75
N ALA A 344 -0.01 -8.96 -6.62
CA ALA A 344 0.25 -8.10 -7.77
C ALA A 344 1.51 -8.52 -8.54
N GLY A 345 2.61 -8.83 -7.85
CA GLY A 345 3.83 -9.36 -8.46
C GLY A 345 3.59 -10.69 -9.19
N LEU A 346 2.78 -11.59 -8.61
CA LEU A 346 2.39 -12.85 -9.27
C LEU A 346 1.60 -12.64 -10.55
N GLN A 347 0.73 -11.62 -10.62
CA GLN A 347 0.00 -11.33 -11.86
C GLN A 347 0.94 -10.82 -12.97
N VAL A 348 1.96 -10.04 -12.63
CA VAL A 348 3.00 -9.63 -13.59
C VAL A 348 3.83 -10.82 -14.05
N LEU A 349 4.25 -11.69 -13.12
CA LEU A 349 4.98 -12.92 -13.46
C LEU A 349 4.15 -13.85 -14.36
N ALA A 350 2.85 -13.98 -14.12
CA ALA A 350 1.97 -14.77 -14.98
C ALA A 350 1.93 -14.19 -16.41
N ALA A 351 1.90 -12.86 -16.53
CA ALA A 351 1.99 -12.18 -17.83
C ALA A 351 3.35 -12.43 -18.51
N MET A 352 4.47 -12.43 -17.77
CA MET A 352 5.80 -12.72 -18.32
C MET A 352 5.87 -14.14 -18.89
N VAL A 353 5.51 -15.14 -18.07
CA VAL A 353 5.58 -16.56 -18.44
C VAL A 353 4.65 -16.86 -19.62
N ARG A 354 3.40 -16.40 -19.56
CA ARG A 354 2.41 -16.68 -20.61
C ARG A 354 2.81 -16.11 -21.98
N ASN A 355 3.45 -14.95 -21.97
CA ASN A 355 3.80 -14.25 -23.20
C ASN A 355 5.23 -14.55 -23.67
N HIS A 356 6.03 -15.28 -22.89
CA HIS A 356 7.46 -15.46 -23.14
C HIS A 356 8.20 -14.12 -23.33
N MET A 357 7.84 -13.14 -22.49
CA MET A 357 8.37 -11.77 -22.55
C MET A 357 9.09 -11.43 -21.25
N SER A 358 10.17 -10.65 -21.36
CA SER A 358 10.83 -10.10 -20.18
C SER A 358 9.96 -9.02 -19.54
N LEU A 359 10.26 -8.67 -18.27
CA LEU A 359 9.58 -7.55 -17.61
C LEU A 359 9.76 -6.24 -18.40
N HIS A 360 10.95 -6.03 -18.95
CA HIS A 360 11.27 -4.89 -19.80
C HIS A 360 10.35 -4.82 -21.03
N ASP A 361 10.20 -5.93 -21.76
CA ASP A 361 9.35 -6.00 -22.94
C ASP A 361 7.88 -5.72 -22.59
N LEU A 362 7.42 -6.21 -21.44
CA LEU A 362 6.06 -5.97 -20.99
C LEU A 362 5.80 -4.47 -20.72
N CYS A 363 6.80 -3.71 -20.27
CA CYS A 363 6.69 -2.27 -20.05
C CYS A 363 6.71 -1.43 -21.34
N SER A 364 7.25 -1.95 -22.45
CA SER A 364 7.53 -1.19 -23.68
C SER A 364 6.33 -0.43 -24.29
N GLY A 365 5.11 -0.93 -24.07
CA GLY A 365 3.88 -0.28 -24.55
C GLY A 365 3.41 0.92 -23.72
N MET A 366 4.15 1.29 -22.67
CA MET A 366 3.89 2.46 -21.83
C MET A 366 5.17 3.28 -21.67
N LYS A 367 5.17 4.50 -22.21
CA LYS A 367 6.28 5.46 -22.03
C LYS A 367 6.00 6.31 -20.79
N MET A 368 6.84 6.19 -19.77
CA MET A 368 6.80 7.10 -18.61
C MET A 368 7.19 8.52 -19.04
N PHE A 369 6.38 9.49 -18.65
CA PHE A 369 6.68 10.90 -18.88
C PHE A 369 7.52 11.44 -17.73
N PRO A 370 8.54 12.28 -18.01
CA PRO A 370 9.17 13.11 -16.99
C PRO A 370 8.13 13.79 -16.10
N GLN A 371 8.29 13.65 -14.79
CA GLN A 371 7.44 14.25 -13.76
C GLN A 371 8.34 14.94 -12.73
N ILE A 372 8.24 16.26 -12.66
CA ILE A 372 9.04 17.09 -11.75
C ILE A 372 8.14 17.61 -10.64
N LEU A 373 8.52 17.33 -9.39
CA LEU A 373 7.81 17.77 -8.19
C LEU A 373 8.68 18.76 -7.40
N VAL A 374 8.22 20.00 -7.29
CA VAL A 374 8.85 21.04 -6.49
C VAL A 374 8.00 21.34 -5.26
N ASN A 375 8.58 21.22 -4.08
CA ASN A 375 7.93 21.57 -2.82
C ASN A 375 8.26 23.02 -2.47
N VAL A 376 7.23 23.88 -2.40
CA VAL A 376 7.35 25.30 -2.04
C VAL A 376 6.77 25.51 -0.66
N ARG A 377 7.60 25.98 0.29
CA ARG A 377 7.12 26.36 1.62
C ARG A 377 6.40 27.69 1.56
N TYR A 378 5.25 27.78 2.22
CA TYR A 378 4.50 29.04 2.34
C TYR A 378 4.20 29.32 3.82
N THR A 379 4.00 30.59 4.15
CA THR A 379 3.67 31.01 5.52
C THR A 379 2.19 30.79 5.77
N ALA A 380 1.84 29.98 6.76
CA ALA A 380 0.45 29.81 7.14
C ALA A 380 -0.15 31.15 7.61
N GLY A 381 -1.27 31.56 7.01
CA GLY A 381 -1.97 32.81 7.36
C GLY A 381 -1.79 33.98 6.38
N SER A 382 -0.89 33.89 5.38
CA SER A 382 -0.71 34.93 4.35
C SER A 382 -1.72 34.85 3.18
N GLY A 383 -2.78 34.05 3.32
CA GLY A 383 -3.71 33.70 2.24
C GLY A 383 -3.41 32.34 1.62
N ASP A 384 -4.22 31.91 0.66
CA ASP A 384 -3.98 30.68 -0.11
C ASP A 384 -3.21 31.02 -1.39
N PRO A 385 -1.93 30.61 -1.54
CA PRO A 385 -1.17 30.87 -2.76
C PRO A 385 -1.84 30.33 -4.02
N LEU A 386 -2.64 29.27 -3.90
CA LEU A 386 -3.36 28.67 -5.03
C LEU A 386 -4.52 29.53 -5.52
N GLU A 387 -5.04 30.43 -4.67
CA GLU A 387 -6.11 31.35 -5.05
C GLU A 387 -5.60 32.66 -5.64
N ASN A 388 -4.28 32.91 -5.58
CA ASN A 388 -3.67 34.11 -6.11
C ASN A 388 -3.75 34.16 -7.64
N GLU A 389 -4.24 35.27 -8.19
CA GLU A 389 -4.43 35.45 -9.64
C GLU A 389 -3.12 35.32 -10.45
N ALA A 390 -1.97 35.73 -9.89
CA ALA A 390 -0.69 35.57 -10.57
C ALA A 390 -0.30 34.09 -10.71
N VAL A 391 -0.54 33.28 -9.67
CA VAL A 391 -0.28 31.83 -9.70
C VAL A 391 -1.22 31.14 -10.67
N LYS A 392 -2.51 31.50 -10.67
CA LYS A 392 -3.50 30.97 -11.63
C LYS A 392 -3.14 31.31 -13.06
N ALA A 393 -2.74 32.54 -13.34
CA ALA A 393 -2.35 32.97 -14.69
C ALA A 393 -1.13 32.20 -15.21
N VAL A 394 -0.08 32.06 -14.39
CA VAL A 394 1.12 31.29 -14.76
C VAL A 394 0.78 29.81 -14.97
N THR A 395 -0.07 29.25 -14.13
CA THR A 395 -0.51 27.84 -14.24
C THR A 395 -1.28 27.60 -15.54
N ALA A 396 -2.24 28.46 -15.85
CA ALA A 396 -3.04 28.36 -17.07
C ALA A 396 -2.20 28.49 -18.35
N ASP A 397 -1.20 29.38 -18.35
CA ASP A 397 -0.26 29.53 -19.48
C ASP A 397 0.59 28.27 -19.69
N VAL A 398 1.09 27.68 -18.59
CA VAL A 398 1.83 26.40 -18.64
C VAL A 398 0.93 25.26 -19.15
N GLU A 399 -0.29 25.13 -18.61
CA GLU A 399 -1.25 24.11 -19.06
C GLU A 399 -1.61 24.26 -20.54
N ALA A 400 -1.84 25.49 -21.01
CA ALA A 400 -2.11 25.76 -22.42
C ALA A 400 -0.93 25.37 -23.32
N THR A 401 0.31 25.60 -22.86
CA THR A 401 1.52 25.26 -23.60
C THR A 401 1.75 23.75 -23.66
N LEU A 402 1.47 23.03 -22.57
CA LEU A 402 1.56 21.57 -22.50
C LEU A 402 0.48 20.87 -23.34
N GLY A 403 -0.73 21.46 -23.41
CA GLY A 403 -1.86 20.90 -24.13
C GLY A 403 -2.17 19.47 -23.69
N ASN A 404 -2.35 18.55 -24.66
CA ASN A 404 -2.62 17.13 -24.38
C ASN A 404 -1.35 16.29 -24.16
N ARG A 405 -0.17 16.93 -24.04
CA ARG A 405 1.14 16.25 -23.93
C ARG A 405 1.81 16.47 -22.58
N GLY A 406 1.07 17.01 -21.62
CA GLY A 406 1.50 17.17 -20.24
C GLY A 406 0.37 17.66 -19.36
N ARG A 407 0.65 17.81 -18.08
CA ARG A 407 -0.31 18.38 -17.12
C ARG A 407 0.40 19.02 -15.93
N VAL A 408 -0.34 19.89 -15.24
CA VAL A 408 0.07 20.47 -13.96
C VAL A 408 -0.82 19.90 -12.86
N LEU A 409 -0.22 19.66 -11.69
CA LEU A 409 -0.95 19.35 -10.46
C LEU A 409 -0.41 20.22 -9.33
N LEU A 410 -1.23 21.17 -8.89
CA LEU A 410 -0.98 21.98 -7.70
C LEU A 410 -1.81 21.47 -6.54
N ARG A 411 -1.17 21.24 -5.39
CA ARG A 411 -1.89 20.89 -4.16
C ARG A 411 -1.17 21.35 -2.90
N LYS A 412 -1.93 21.63 -1.85
CA LYS A 412 -1.38 21.76 -0.50
C LYS A 412 -0.92 20.41 0.03
N SER A 413 0.15 20.41 0.82
CA SER A 413 0.51 19.28 1.67
C SER A 413 -0.47 19.22 2.84
N GLY A 414 -0.95 18.02 3.18
CA GLY A 414 -1.89 17.83 4.29
C GLY A 414 -1.23 17.89 5.67
N THR A 415 0.09 17.70 5.73
CA THR A 415 0.87 17.55 6.97
C THR A 415 1.87 18.68 7.20
N GLU A 416 2.18 19.46 6.17
CA GLU A 416 3.22 20.48 6.20
C GLU A 416 2.73 21.76 5.50
N PRO A 417 3.23 22.96 5.87
CA PRO A 417 2.89 24.22 5.20
C PRO A 417 3.63 24.34 3.86
N LEU A 418 3.36 23.42 2.94
CA LEU A 418 3.96 23.31 1.63
C LEU A 418 2.89 23.30 0.54
N ILE A 419 3.16 23.98 -0.58
CA ILE A 419 2.51 23.76 -1.86
C ILE A 419 3.39 22.80 -2.67
N ARG A 420 2.77 21.75 -3.20
CA ARG A 420 3.38 20.77 -4.09
C ARG A 420 3.06 21.19 -5.52
N VAL A 421 4.08 21.60 -6.24
CA VAL A 421 4.02 21.97 -7.66
C VAL A 421 4.53 20.80 -8.46
N MET A 422 3.64 20.09 -9.15
CA MET A 422 4.03 18.99 -10.02
C MET A 422 3.70 19.35 -11.47
N VAL A 423 4.68 19.18 -12.36
CA VAL A 423 4.48 19.28 -13.81
C VAL A 423 4.97 17.98 -14.42
N GLU A 424 4.26 17.48 -15.42
CA GLU A 424 4.67 16.32 -16.20
C GLU A 424 4.39 16.53 -17.68
N GLY A 425 5.19 15.89 -18.54
CA GLY A 425 5.11 16.03 -19.99
C GLY A 425 6.24 15.27 -20.71
N GLU A 426 6.24 15.30 -22.04
CA GLU A 426 7.17 14.49 -22.86
C GLU A 426 8.65 14.93 -22.80
N ASP A 427 8.90 16.22 -22.59
CA ASP A 427 10.24 16.83 -22.62
C ASP A 427 10.69 17.26 -21.21
N GLU A 428 11.73 16.62 -20.70
CA GLU A 428 12.21 16.84 -19.32
C GLU A 428 12.70 18.27 -19.07
N ALA A 429 13.38 18.88 -20.05
CA ALA A 429 13.91 20.23 -19.90
C ALA A 429 12.78 21.26 -19.80
N GLN A 430 11.76 21.12 -20.65
CA GLN A 430 10.56 21.95 -20.64
C GLN A 430 9.77 21.76 -19.34
N VAL A 431 9.53 20.51 -18.93
CA VAL A 431 8.78 20.19 -17.70
C VAL A 431 9.50 20.77 -16.47
N THR A 432 10.82 20.64 -16.41
CA THR A 432 11.63 21.23 -15.33
C THR A 432 11.49 22.75 -15.29
N ALA A 433 11.63 23.42 -16.44
CA ALA A 433 11.49 24.86 -16.53
C ALA A 433 10.08 25.32 -16.08
N PHE A 434 9.03 24.63 -16.48
CA PHE A 434 7.65 24.95 -16.09
C PHE A 434 7.36 24.72 -14.61
N ALA A 435 7.85 23.61 -14.04
CA ALA A 435 7.71 23.35 -12.61
C ALA A 435 8.36 24.46 -11.78
N HIS A 436 9.57 24.89 -12.14
CA HIS A 436 10.26 25.99 -11.48
C HIS A 436 9.56 27.34 -11.69
N ARG A 437 9.07 27.63 -12.89
CA ARG A 437 8.32 28.85 -13.18
C ARG A 437 7.08 28.99 -12.31
N ILE A 438 6.29 27.93 -12.16
CA ILE A 438 5.12 27.94 -11.27
C ILE A 438 5.55 28.03 -9.80
N ALA A 439 6.57 27.26 -9.41
CA ALA A 439 7.10 27.30 -8.04
C ALA A 439 7.58 28.70 -7.63
N ASP A 440 8.22 29.44 -8.53
CA ASP A 440 8.69 30.80 -8.27
C ASP A 440 7.52 31.80 -8.19
N ALA A 441 6.45 31.61 -8.98
CA ALA A 441 5.22 32.38 -8.82
C ALA A 441 4.57 32.13 -7.44
N VAL A 442 4.58 30.89 -6.95
CA VAL A 442 4.07 30.54 -5.61
C VAL A 442 4.95 31.13 -4.50
N LYS A 443 6.28 31.21 -4.67
CA LYS A 443 7.17 31.83 -3.68
C LYS A 443 7.01 33.35 -3.58
N ALA A 444 6.51 33.99 -4.64
CA ALA A 444 6.40 35.43 -4.72
C ALA A 444 5.14 35.99 -4.02
N VAL A 445 4.24 35.13 -3.52
CA VAL A 445 2.93 35.50 -2.99
C VAL A 445 2.72 35.15 -1.52
#